data_AF-A0A7X9A2G2-F1
#
_entry.id   AF-A0A7X9A2G2-F1
#
_cell.length_a   1.000
_cell.length_b   1.000
_cell.length_c   1.000
_cell.angle_alpha   90.00
_cell.angle_beta   90.00
_cell.angle_gamma   90.00
#
_symmetry.space_group_name_H-M   'P 1'
#
loop_
_entity.id
_entity.type
_entity.pdbx_description
1 polymer ?
#
loop_
_entity_poly.entity_id
_entity_poly.type
_entity_poly.pdbx_seq_one_letter_code
_entity_poly.pdbx_strand_id
1 'polypeptide(L)' 'MELWFSEHHSADVKLSLRVRHQLFSRHSDLQLIQVLDSYEFGRVLVLDGVIMLTEKDEFIY' A
#
# COMPACT_ATOMS: atom_id res chain seq x y z
N MET A 1 2.40 -17.20 8.48
CA MET A 1 2.79 -15.88 9.01
C MET A 1 1.93 -14.86 8.31
N GLU A 2 1.23 -13.98 9.03
CA GLU A 2 0.42 -12.93 8.40
C GLU A 2 1.30 -11.73 8.05
N LEU A 3 1.21 -11.25 6.81
CA LEU A 3 1.90 -10.04 6.36
C LEU A 3 0.90 -8.87 6.35
N TRP A 4 1.23 -7.82 7.07
CA TRP A 4 0.41 -6.61 7.19
C TRP A 4 1.25 -5.40 6.75
N PHE A 5 0.71 -4.61 5.83
CA PHE A 5 1.23 -3.28 5.50
C PHE A 5 0.55 -2.25 6.38
N SER A 6 1.29 -1.29 6.93
CA SER A 6 0.73 -0.22 7.77
C SER A 6 1.19 1.15 7.28
N GLU A 7 0.23 1.98 6.90
CA GLU A 7 0.43 3.40 6.61
C GLU A 7 0.16 4.20 7.90
N HIS A 8 1.09 5.07 8.26
CA HIS A 8 0.98 5.92 9.43
C HIS A 8 0.55 7.33 9.01
N HIS A 9 -0.66 7.75 9.38
CA HIS A 9 -1.18 9.08 9.05
C HIS A 9 -0.77 10.13 10.10
N SER A 10 -0.59 9.73 11.36
CA SER A 10 -0.09 10.58 12.45
C SER A 10 0.56 9.73 13.56
N ALA A 11 0.95 10.36 14.67
CA ALA A 11 1.46 9.66 15.84
C ALA A 11 0.45 8.65 16.42
N ASP A 12 -0.85 8.96 16.30
CA ASP A 12 -1.93 8.21 16.95
C ASP A 12 -2.89 7.55 15.94
N VAL A 13 -2.64 7.68 14.63
CA VAL A 13 -3.51 7.14 13.57
C VAL A 13 -2.68 6.36 12.54
N LYS A 14 -3.08 5.12 12.30
CA LYS A 14 -2.56 4.28 11.21
C LYS A 14 -3.66 3.45 10.55
N LEU A 15 -3.48 3.16 9.27
CA LEU A 15 -4.28 2.24 8.49
C LEU A 15 -3.45 0.99 8.19
N SER A 16 -4.02 -0.21 8.42
CA SER A 16 -3.32 -1.46 8.16
C SER A 16 -4.09 -2.35 7.19
N LEU A 17 -3.42 -2.84 6.14
CA LEU A 17 -3.95 -3.76 5.16
C LEU A 17 -3.25 -5.11 5.26
N ARG A 18 -4.03 -6.19 5.34
CA ARG A 18 -3.48 -7.53 5.20
C ARG A 18 -3.10 -7.75 3.74
N VAL A 19 -1.86 -8.17 3.52
CA VAL A 19 -1.30 -8.37 2.18
C VAL A 19 -0.88 -9.82 1.98
N ARG A 20 -1.05 -10.30 0.74
CA ARG A 20 -0.61 -11.63 0.32
C ARG A 20 0.89 -11.62 0.07
N HIS A 21 1.35 -10.67 -0.75
CA HIS A 21 2.76 -10.48 -1.08
C HIS A 21 2.99 -9.12 -1.77
N GLN A 22 4.26 -8.71 -1.85
CA GLN A 22 4.68 -7.56 -2.64
C GLN A 22 4.93 -8.01 -4.08
N LEU A 23 4.22 -7.40 -5.04
CA LEU A 23 4.36 -7.67 -6.47
C LEU A 23 5.55 -6.93 -7.08
N PHE A 24 5.82 -5.72 -6.59
CA PHE A 24 6.88 -4.86 -7.09
C PHE A 24 7.42 -3.96 -5.98
N SER A 25 8.74 -3.70 -6.02
CA SER A 25 9.38 -2.65 -5.22
C SER A 25 10.63 -2.15 -5.92
N ARG A 26 10.72 -0.84 -6.11
CA ARG A 26 11.89 -0.18 -6.68
C ARG A 26 11.99 1.24 -6.17
N HIS A 27 13.21 1.65 -5.81
CA HIS A 27 13.51 3.07 -5.65
C HIS A 27 13.78 3.70 -7.01
N SER A 28 13.01 4.73 -7.36
CA SER A 28 13.34 5.63 -8.47
C SER A 28 14.26 6.74 -7.99
N ASP A 29 14.66 7.63 -8.91
CA ASP A 29 15.41 8.84 -8.58
C ASP A 29 14.62 9.80 -7.68
N LEU A 30 13.30 9.62 -7.55
CA LEU A 30 12.40 10.51 -6.82
C LEU A 30 11.81 9.88 -5.55
N GLN A 31 11.41 8.61 -5.61
CA GLN A 31 10.62 7.96 -4.56
C GLN A 31 10.68 6.43 -4.65
N LEU A 32 10.35 5.78 -3.54
CA LEU A 32 10.09 4.35 -3.46
C LEU A 32 8.72 4.02 -4.04
N ILE A 33 8.69 3.15 -5.05
CA ILE A 33 7.47 2.70 -5.70
C ILE A 33 7.24 1.24 -5.35
N GLN A 34 6.09 0.93 -4.77
CA GLN A 34 5.69 -0.43 -4.41
C GLN A 34 4.29 -0.76 -4.94
N VAL A 35 4.11 -2.01 -5.35
CA VAL A 35 2.79 -2.58 -5.66
C VAL A 35 2.58 -3.78 -4.78
N LEU A 36 1.50 -3.76 -4.00
CA LEU A 36 1.14 -4.81 -3.05
C LEU A 36 -0.11 -5.54 -3.55
N ASP A 37 -0.17 -6.85 -3.33
CA ASP A 37 -1.39 -7.64 -3.50
C ASP A 37 -2.07 -7.79 -2.14
N SER A 38 -3.22 -7.14 -1.95
CA SER A 38 -3.96 -7.14 -0.68
C SER A 38 -5.13 -8.13 -0.66
N TYR A 39 -5.57 -8.54 0.54
CA TYR A 39 -6.72 -9.43 0.65
C TYR A 39 -8.06 -8.74 0.36
N GLU A 40 -8.21 -7.49 0.76
CA GLU A 40 -9.50 -6.78 0.75
C GLU A 40 -9.65 -5.80 -0.42
N PHE A 41 -8.57 -5.14 -0.82
CA PHE A 41 -8.58 -4.01 -1.75
C PHE A 41 -7.93 -4.31 -3.11
N GLY A 42 -7.60 -5.57 -3.38
CA GLY A 42 -6.89 -5.97 -4.60
C GLY A 42 -5.48 -5.40 -4.65
N ARG A 43 -5.02 -4.97 -5.82
CA ARG A 43 -3.71 -4.32 -5.98
C ARG A 43 -3.70 -2.93 -5.34
N VAL A 44 -2.64 -2.63 -4.61
CA VAL A 44 -2.44 -1.34 -3.93
C VAL A 44 -1.14 -0.71 -4.42
N LEU A 45 -1.24 0.53 -4.91
CA LEU A 45 -0.07 1.36 -5.23
C LEU A 45 0.36 2.12 -3.98
N VAL A 46 1.63 1.96 -3.59
CA VAL A 46 2.24 2.64 -2.45
C VAL A 46 3.43 3.44 -2.93
N LEU A 47 3.49 4.72 -2.55
CA LEU A 47 4.62 5.61 -2.81
C LEU A 47 5.18 6.13 -1.48
N ASP A 48 6.46 5.93 -1.23
CA ASP A 48 7.14 6.32 0.02
C ASP A 48 6.42 5.86 1.31
N GLY A 49 5.77 4.69 1.27
CA GLY A 49 5.05 4.13 2.40
C GLY A 49 3.62 4.66 2.59
N VAL A 50 3.12 5.47 1.66
CA VAL A 50 1.75 6.03 1.65
C VAL A 50 0.92 5.34 0.57
N ILE A 51 -0.32 4.94 0.89
CA ILE A 51 -1.24 4.36 -0.08
C ILE A 51 -1.73 5.48 -1.00
N MET A 52 -1.54 5.31 -2.31
CA MET A 52 -2.00 6.28 -3.30
C MET A 52 -3.38 5.92 -3.84
N LEU A 53 -3.59 4.65 -4.17
CA LEU A 53 -4.86 4.13 -4.67
C LEU A 53 -4.92 2.61 -4.53
N THR A 54 -6.14 2.09 -4.49
CA THR A 54 -6.41 0.65 -4.50
C THR A 54 -7.30 0.27 -5.67
N GLU A 55 -7.13 -0.93 -6.20
CA GLU A 55 -7.94 -1.46 -7.30
C GLU A 55 -9.44 -1.49 -6.99
N LYS A 56 -9.81 -1.66 -5.71
CA LYS A 56 -11.21 -1.81 -5.32
C LYS A 56 -11.98 -0.49 -5.30
N ASP A 57 -11.35 0.62 -4.95
CA ASP A 57 -12.04 1.88 -4.64
C ASP A 57 -11.43 3.13 -5.30
N GLU A 58 -10.43 2.98 -6.18
CA GLU A 58 -9.83 4.10 -6.92
C GLU A 58 -10.86 4.96 -7.68
N PHE A 59 -11.95 4.35 -8.17
CA PHE A 59 -13.00 5.04 -8.93
C PHE A 59 -13.76 6.12 -8.14
N ILE A 60 -13.61 6.16 -6.80
CA ILE A 60 -14.25 7.16 -5.93
C ILE A 60 -13.47 8.49 -5.95
N TYR A 61 -12.18 8.42 -6.21
CA TYR A 61 -11.30 9.59 -6.29
C TYR A 61 -11.57 10.42 -7.55
#